data_AF-A0A5J6F764-F1
#
_entry.id   AF-A0A5J6F764-F1
#
_cell.length_a   1.000
_cell.length_b   1.000
_cell.length_c   1.000
_cell.angle_alpha   90.00
_cell.angle_beta   90.00
_cell.angle_gamma   90.00
#
_symmetry.space_group_name_H-M   'P 1'
#
loop_
_entity.id
_entity.type
_entity.pdbx_description
1 polymer ?
#
loop_
_entity_poly.entity_id
_entity_poly.type
_entity_poly.pdbx_seq_one_letter_code
_entity_poly.pdbx_strand_id
1 'polypeptide(L)'
;MHVQITLTPDPVPELTWRERLTALTLHWLRPLGTWRGITALVLAVAPIPGVGESAATVWHYVVSEARGMSIGAGYAVGLTPVAFAGWALTRVGPTGPRLWLLAVASIGALGAVSAYDVVQLLTGVTR
;
A
#
# COMPACT_ATOMS: atom_id res chain seq x y z
N MET A 1 21.80 13.69 54.71
CA MET A 1 22.65 13.61 53.50
C MET A 1 21.81 12.99 52.40
N HIS A 2 21.45 13.75 51.36
CA HIS A 2 20.53 13.31 50.30
C HIS A 2 21.35 13.17 49.01
N VAL A 3 21.50 11.94 48.51
CA VAL A 3 22.27 11.63 47.30
C VAL A 3 21.30 11.56 46.13
N GLN A 4 21.34 12.56 45.25
CA GLN A 4 20.64 12.50 43.96
C GLN A 4 21.52 11.77 42.95
N ILE A 5 21.09 10.58 42.53
CA ILE A 5 21.72 9.83 41.44
C ILE A 5 21.11 10.35 40.14
N THR A 6 21.85 11.15 39.39
CA THR A 6 21.47 11.59 38.05
C THR A 6 21.82 10.47 37.06
N LEU A 7 20.84 9.64 36.70
CA LEU A 7 21.00 8.67 35.62
C LEU A 7 21.15 9.45 34.31
N THR A 8 22.36 9.42 33.73
CA THR A 8 22.58 9.93 32.37
C THR A 8 21.95 8.93 31.41
N PRO A 9 20.99 9.34 30.54
CA PRO A 9 20.41 8.43 29.56
C PRO A 9 21.52 7.89 28.67
N ASP A 10 21.55 6.56 28.49
CA ASP A 10 22.44 5.92 27.52
C ASP A 10 22.17 6.51 26.12
N PRO A 11 23.19 6.85 25.32
CA PRO A 11 22.96 7.35 23.97
C PRO A 11 22.18 6.31 23.16
N VAL A 12 21.04 6.73 22.61
CA VAL A 12 20.25 5.88 21.72
C VAL A 12 21.13 5.49 20.53
N PRO A 13 21.34 4.19 20.26
CA PRO A 13 22.19 3.77 19.14
C PRO A 13 21.70 4.36 17.82
N GLU A 14 22.59 4.99 17.05
CA GLU A 14 22.23 5.50 15.72
C GLU A 14 21.94 4.32 14.78
N LEU A 15 20.69 4.21 14.31
CA LEU A 15 20.29 3.17 13.37
C LEU A 15 21.07 3.31 12.05
N THR A 16 21.65 2.21 11.59
CA THR A 16 22.24 2.11 10.26
C THR A 16 21.16 2.29 9.17
N TRP A 17 21.55 2.64 7.94
CA TRP A 17 20.58 2.84 6.85
C TRP A 17 19.72 1.59 6.57
N ARG A 18 20.30 0.39 6.75
CA ARG A 18 19.56 -0.87 6.62
C ARG A 18 18.52 -1.04 7.71
N GLU A 19 18.88 -0.73 8.95
CA GLU A 19 17.96 -0.78 10.09
C GLU A 19 16.86 0.27 9.99
N ARG A 20 17.16 1.44 9.41
CA ARG A 20 16.13 2.45 9.09
C ARG A 20 15.15 1.94 8.05
N LEU A 21 15.64 1.29 6.99
CA LEU A 21 14.76 0.68 5.98
C LEU A 21 13.93 -0.45 6.58
N THR A 22 14.54 -1.37 7.33
CA THR A 22 13.78 -2.48 7.95
C THR A 22 12.78 -1.97 8.98
N ALA A 23 13.13 -0.96 9.79
CA ALA A 23 12.20 -0.32 10.72
C ALA A 23 11.04 0.37 9.98
N LEU A 24 11.32 1.05 8.87
CA LEU A 24 10.30 1.66 8.02
C LEU A 24 9.39 0.60 7.42
N THR A 25 9.95 -0.47 6.84
CA THR A 25 9.20 -1.59 6.27
C THR A 25 8.34 -2.27 7.33
N LEU A 26 8.87 -2.58 8.51
CA LEU A 26 8.09 -3.14 9.61
C LEU A 26 6.99 -2.18 10.09
N HIS A 27 7.26 -0.88 10.14
CA HIS A 27 6.26 0.12 10.52
C HIS A 27 5.06 0.11 9.55
N TRP A 28 5.33 0.02 8.24
CA TRP A 28 4.30 -0.08 7.21
C TRP A 28 3.56 -1.42 7.19
N LEU A 29 4.23 -2.52 7.53
CA LEU A 29 3.64 -3.86 7.56
C LEU A 29 2.90 -4.19 8.87
N ARG A 30 3.26 -3.54 9.98
CA ARG A 30 2.64 -3.73 11.30
C ARG A 30 1.10 -3.71 11.28
N PRO A 31 0.44 -2.77 10.59
CA PRO A 31 -1.02 -2.75 10.50
C PRO A 31 -1.61 -4.00 9.83
N LEU A 32 -0.90 -4.60 8.87
CA LEU A 32 -1.32 -5.80 8.15
C LEU A 32 -1.25 -7.07 9.01
N GLY A 33 -0.33 -7.10 9.99
CA GLY A 33 -0.22 -8.19 10.96
C GLY A 33 -1.30 -8.20 12.06
N THR A 34 -2.22 -7.24 12.05
CA THR A 34 -3.36 -7.22 12.96
C THR A 34 -4.55 -7.96 12.37
N TRP A 35 -5.47 -8.44 13.22
CA TRP A 35 -6.72 -9.04 12.74
C TRP A 35 -7.48 -8.11 11.78
N ARG A 36 -7.43 -6.78 12.02
CA ARG A 36 -8.03 -5.76 11.14
C ARG A 36 -7.40 -5.76 9.75
N GLY A 37 -6.08 -5.88 9.68
CA GLY A 37 -5.33 -5.99 8.43
C GLY A 37 -5.67 -7.26 7.66
N ILE A 38 -5.72 -8.40 8.34
CA ILE A 38 -6.13 -9.68 7.75
C ILE A 38 -7.56 -9.59 7.22
N THR A 39 -8.51 -9.10 8.03
CA THR A 39 -9.91 -8.94 7.60
C THR A 39 -10.02 -7.97 6.42
N ALA A 40 -9.23 -6.89 6.39
CA ALA A 40 -9.21 -5.95 5.29
C ALA A 40 -8.72 -6.60 4.00
N LEU A 41 -7.66 -7.41 4.06
CA LEU A 41 -7.16 -8.16 2.90
C LEU A 41 -8.20 -9.18 2.40
N VAL A 42 -8.77 -9.97 3.32
CA VAL A 42 -9.81 -10.95 2.97
C VAL A 42 -11.00 -10.25 2.34
N LEU A 43 -11.51 -9.17 2.93
CA LEU A 43 -12.65 -8.42 2.37
C LEU A 43 -12.32 -7.69 1.07
N ALA A 44 -11.05 -7.44 0.76
CA ALA A 44 -10.67 -6.83 -0.50
C ALA A 44 -10.81 -7.82 -1.67
N VAL A 45 -10.48 -9.09 -1.43
CA VAL A 45 -10.51 -10.16 -2.44
C VAL A 45 -11.73 -11.07 -2.34
N ALA A 46 -12.50 -11.00 -1.25
CA ALA A 46 -13.71 -11.76 -1.09
C ALA A 46 -14.74 -11.33 -2.14
N PRO A 47 -15.45 -12.28 -2.77
CA PRO A 47 -16.51 -11.98 -3.71
C PRO A 47 -17.65 -11.27 -2.96
N ILE A 48 -18.15 -10.19 -3.55
CA ILE A 48 -19.29 -9.46 -3.00
C ILE A 48 -20.54 -10.32 -3.26
N PRO A 49 -21.33 -10.69 -2.22
CA PRO A 49 -22.55 -11.46 -2.41
C PRO A 49 -23.50 -10.79 -3.41
N GLY A 50 -23.94 -11.54 -4.41
CA GLY A 50 -24.82 -11.05 -5.48
C GLY A 50 -24.11 -10.39 -6.68
N VAL A 51 -22.83 -10.01 -6.54
CA VAL A 51 -22.02 -9.46 -7.66
C VAL A 51 -21.05 -10.51 -8.22
N GLY A 52 -20.53 -11.40 -7.37
CA GLY A 52 -19.58 -12.46 -7.76
C GLY A 52 -18.14 -11.98 -7.88
N GLU A 53 -17.93 -10.70 -8.20
CA GLU A 53 -16.60 -10.08 -8.24
C GLU A 53 -16.19 -9.48 -6.89
N SER A 54 -14.89 -9.41 -6.65
CA SER A 54 -14.32 -8.75 -5.48
C SER A 54 -14.10 -7.26 -5.74
N ALA A 55 -14.04 -6.44 -4.68
CA ALA A 55 -13.73 -5.02 -4.80
C ALA A 55 -12.36 -4.78 -5.47
N ALA A 56 -11.36 -5.63 -5.17
CA ALA A 56 -10.06 -5.58 -5.82
C ALA A 56 -10.14 -5.91 -7.32
N THR A 57 -10.98 -6.87 -7.72
CA THR A 57 -11.18 -7.22 -9.14
C THR A 57 -11.85 -6.07 -9.90
N VAL A 58 -12.87 -5.45 -9.31
CA VAL A 58 -13.53 -4.27 -9.91
C VAL A 58 -12.54 -3.12 -10.07
N TRP A 59 -11.70 -2.87 -9.05
CA TRP A 59 -10.66 -1.84 -9.14
C TRP A 59 -9.60 -2.18 -10.20
N HIS A 60 -9.16 -3.43 -10.28
CA HIS A 60 -8.26 -3.90 -11.34
C HIS A 60 -8.83 -3.62 -12.73
N TYR A 61 -10.11 -3.89 -12.95
CA TYR A 61 -10.78 -3.59 -14.21
C TYR A 61 -10.71 -2.10 -14.54
N VAL A 62 -11.03 -1.22 -13.59
CA VAL A 62 -10.95 0.24 -13.78
C VAL A 62 -9.53 0.71 -14.15
N VAL A 63 -8.52 0.21 -13.44
CA VAL A 63 -7.13 0.59 -13.72
C VAL A 63 -6.68 0.06 -15.09
N SER A 64 -7.10 -1.16 -15.45
CA SER A 64 -6.78 -1.79 -16.74
C SER A 64 -7.45 -1.06 -17.91
N GLU A 65 -8.70 -0.64 -17.74
CA GLU A 65 -9.43 0.17 -18.71
C GLU A 65 -8.76 1.54 -18.90
N ALA A 66 -8.42 2.23 -17.81
CA ALA A 66 -7.69 3.50 -17.85
C ALA A 66 -6.32 3.36 -18.53
N ARG A 67 -5.64 2.25 -18.29
CA ARG A 67 -4.35 1.91 -18.92
C ARG A 67 -4.50 1.64 -20.42
N GLY A 68 -5.61 1.03 -20.84
CA GLY A 68 -5.96 0.85 -22.25
C GLY A 68 -6.09 2.17 -23.01
N MET A 69 -6.54 3.23 -22.34
CA MET A 69 -6.62 4.59 -22.93
C MET A 69 -5.26 5.28 -22.97
N SER A 70 -4.47 5.15 -21.90
CA SER A 70 -3.13 5.69 -21.79
C SER A 70 -2.41 5.03 -20.63
N ILE A 71 -1.17 4.57 -20.85
CA ILE A 71 -0.32 4.03 -19.79
C ILE A 71 -0.19 5.03 -18.63
N GLY A 72 0.01 6.30 -18.96
CA GLY A 72 0.13 7.37 -17.96
C GLY A 72 -1.16 7.55 -17.16
N ALA A 73 -2.32 7.51 -17.82
CA ALA A 73 -3.61 7.58 -17.13
C ALA A 73 -3.85 6.36 -16.24
N GLY A 74 -3.53 5.15 -16.72
CA GLY A 74 -3.62 3.91 -15.95
C GLY A 74 -2.82 3.98 -14.66
N TYR A 75 -1.55 4.37 -14.73
CA TYR A 75 -0.72 4.50 -13.53
C TYR A 75 -1.14 5.68 -12.64
N ALA A 76 -1.57 6.80 -13.19
CA ALA A 76 -2.08 7.91 -12.39
C ALA A 76 -3.33 7.47 -11.60
N VAL A 77 -4.28 6.81 -12.26
CA VAL A 77 -5.50 6.29 -11.63
C VAL A 77 -5.18 5.20 -10.61
N GLY A 78 -4.25 4.28 -10.92
CA GLY A 78 -3.89 3.18 -10.03
C GLY A 78 -3.09 3.63 -8.80
N LEU A 79 -2.09 4.50 -8.97
CA LEU A 79 -1.16 4.88 -7.91
C LEU A 79 -1.70 5.99 -7.00
N THR A 80 -2.54 6.90 -7.51
CA THR A 80 -3.05 8.02 -6.70
C THR A 80 -3.84 7.54 -5.47
N PRO A 81 -4.78 6.59 -5.57
CA PRO A 81 -5.50 6.08 -4.40
C PRO A 81 -4.62 5.28 -3.45
N VAL A 82 -3.61 4.56 -3.96
CA VAL A 82 -2.63 3.85 -3.13
C VAL A 82 -1.81 4.86 -2.30
N ALA A 83 -1.30 5.90 -2.96
CA ALA A 83 -0.54 6.96 -2.31
C ALA A 83 -1.40 7.71 -1.28
N PHE A 84 -2.65 8.03 -1.62
CA PHE A 84 -3.58 8.70 -0.70
C PHE A 84 -3.94 7.83 0.50
N ALA A 85 -4.23 6.54 0.29
CA ALA A 85 -4.52 5.61 1.38
C ALA A 85 -3.30 5.42 2.30
N GLY A 86 -2.09 5.31 1.74
CA GLY A 86 -0.85 5.25 2.51
C GLY A 86 -0.58 6.53 3.31
N TRP A 87 -0.81 7.70 2.69
CA TRP A 87 -0.73 8.99 3.37
C TRP A 87 -1.75 9.09 4.53
N ALA A 88 -3.00 8.69 4.30
CA ALA A 88 -4.03 8.69 5.34
C ALA A 88 -3.68 7.75 6.51
N LEU A 89 -3.08 6.60 6.21
CA LEU A 89 -2.59 5.65 7.21
C LEU A 89 -1.48 6.23 8.08
N THR A 90 -0.53 6.96 7.49
CA THR A 90 0.59 7.58 8.24
C THR A 90 0.18 8.82 9.02
N ARG A 91 -0.75 9.63 8.50
CA ARG A 91 -1.16 10.89 9.14
C ARG A 91 -2.28 10.74 10.14
N VAL A 92 -3.22 9.84 9.90
CA VAL A 92 -4.47 9.71 10.68
C VAL A 92 -4.57 8.35 11.39
N GLY A 93 -3.67 7.41 11.06
CA GLY A 93 -3.59 6.11 11.69
C GLY A 93 -4.45 5.01 11.04
N PRO A 94 -4.18 3.74 11.37
CA PRO A 94 -4.83 2.58 10.77
C PRO A 94 -6.24 2.35 11.34
N THR A 95 -7.23 2.34 10.45
CA THR A 95 -8.60 1.89 10.75
C THR A 95 -9.00 0.80 9.76
N GLY A 96 -9.97 -0.05 10.13
CA GLY A 96 -10.45 -1.14 9.27
C GLY A 96 -10.77 -0.68 7.84
N PRO A 97 -11.61 0.37 7.64
CA PRO A 97 -11.93 0.88 6.31
C PRO A 97 -10.71 1.41 5.54
N ARG A 98 -9.76 2.08 6.20
CA ARG A 98 -8.55 2.60 5.53
C ARG A 98 -7.62 1.47 5.10
N LEU A 99 -7.48 0.44 5.92
CA LEU A 99 -6.71 -0.76 5.58
C LEU A 99 -7.37 -1.51 4.42
N TRP A 100 -8.70 -1.61 4.41
CA TRP A 100 -9.45 -2.21 3.31
C TRP A 100 -9.30 -1.41 2.02
N LEU A 101 -9.43 -0.08 2.06
CA LEU A 101 -9.19 0.79 0.91
C LEU A 101 -7.76 0.65 0.38
N LEU A 102 -6.75 0.63 1.27
CA LEU A 102 -5.38 0.40 0.85
C LEU A 102 -5.22 -0.98 0.19
N ALA A 103 -5.82 -2.03 0.75
CA ALA A 103 -5.78 -3.37 0.20
C ALA A 103 -6.42 -3.44 -1.20
N VAL A 104 -7.64 -2.93 -1.36
CA VAL A 104 -8.34 -2.88 -2.66
C VAL A 104 -7.52 -2.10 -3.69
N ALA A 105 -7.08 -0.89 -3.32
CA ALA A 105 -6.31 -0.02 -4.20
C ALA A 105 -5.00 -0.69 -4.65
N SER A 106 -4.26 -1.29 -3.70
CA SER A 106 -2.96 -1.89 -3.98
C SER A 106 -3.09 -3.18 -4.79
N ILE A 107 -4.00 -4.08 -4.41
CA ILE A 107 -4.20 -5.36 -5.13
C ILE A 107 -4.67 -5.09 -6.55
N GLY A 108 -5.69 -4.22 -6.72
CA GLY A 108 -6.21 -3.93 -8.05
C GLY A 108 -5.21 -3.18 -8.93
N ALA A 109 -4.46 -2.22 -8.38
CA ALA A 109 -3.43 -1.50 -9.13
C ALA A 109 -2.27 -2.43 -9.53
N LEU A 110 -1.76 -3.25 -8.61
CA LEU A 110 -0.67 -4.21 -8.89
C LEU A 110 -1.09 -5.25 -9.93
N GLY A 111 -2.34 -5.73 -9.86
CA GLY A 111 -2.86 -6.68 -10.85
C GLY A 111 -2.94 -6.10 -12.26
N ALA A 112 -3.11 -4.78 -12.41
CA ALA A 112 -3.21 -4.11 -13.71
C ALA A 112 -1.86 -3.79 -14.36
N VAL A 113 -0.75 -3.89 -13.59
CA VAL A 113 0.61 -3.69 -14.10
C VAL A 113 0.96 -4.80 -15.07
N SER A 114 1.50 -4.44 -16.24
CA SER A 114 2.01 -5.42 -17.20
C SER A 114 3.49 -5.21 -17.46
N ALA A 115 4.23 -6.31 -17.58
CA ALA A 115 5.61 -6.27 -18.04
C ALA A 115 5.74 -5.65 -19.44
N TYR A 116 4.69 -5.70 -20.27
CA TYR A 116 4.68 -5.08 -21.58
C TYR A 116 4.73 -3.54 -21.51
N ASP A 117 4.31 -2.92 -20.40
CA ASP A 117 4.43 -1.47 -20.22
C ASP A 117 5.88 -1.01 -20.34
N VAL A 118 6.82 -1.79 -19.84
CA VAL A 118 8.26 -1.49 -19.95
C VAL A 118 8.70 -1.50 -21.40
N VAL A 119 8.26 -2.50 -22.16
CA VAL A 119 8.56 -2.59 -23.60
C VAL A 119 7.97 -1.40 -24.33
N GLN A 120 6.70 -1.07 -24.06
CA GLN A 120 6.00 0.05 -24.69
C GLN A 120 6.64 1.40 -24.33
N LEU A 121 7.11 1.58 -23.08
CA LEU A 121 7.82 2.80 -22.67
C LEU A 121 9.18 2.94 -23.37
N LEU A 122 9.91 1.83 -23.54
CA LEU A 122 11.24 1.82 -24.14
C LEU A 122 11.21 1.90 -25.67
N THR A 123 10.18 1.32 -26.30
CA THR A 123 10.12 1.12 -27.75
C THR A 123 9.04 1.94 -28.45
N GLY A 124 8.07 2.48 -27.70
CA GLY A 124 6.92 3.18 -28.25
C GLY A 124 5.89 2.28 -28.95
N VAL A 125 6.10 0.95 -28.97
CA VAL A 125 5.22 0.01 -29.67
C VAL A 125 3.94 -0.23 -28.87
N THR A 126 2.80 0.14 -29.44
CA THR A 126 1.47 -0.21 -28.92
C THR A 126 1.11 -1.64 -29.30
N ARG A 127 0.43 -2.34 -28.39
CA ARG A 127 -0.08 -3.70 -28.62
C ARG A 127 -1.28 -3.70 -29.56
#